data_AF-K9DV63-F1
#
_entry.id   AF-K9DV63-F1
#
_cell.length_a   1.000
_cell.length_b   1.000
_cell.length_c   1.000
_cell.angle_alpha   90.00
_cell.angle_beta   90.00
_cell.angle_gamma   90.00
#
_symmetry.space_group_name_H-M   'P 1'
#
loop_
_entity.id
_entity.type
_entity.pdbx_description
1 polymer ?
#
loop_
_entity_poly.entity_id
_entity_poly.type
_entity_poly.pdbx_seq_one_letter_code
_entity_poly.pdbx_strand_id
1 'polypeptide(L)' 'MNEPLTCSCQMKTDLENSADALSFLEENYSLPSIRNNLNKFSKQELRCACCLLETALMRISQKKTIWERLTVKK' A
#
# COMPACT_ATOMS: atom_id res chain seq x y z
N MET A 1 -2.40 19.95 -8.56
CA MET A 1 -3.47 19.11 -9.11
C MET A 1 -3.49 17.82 -8.30
N ASN A 2 -4.51 17.60 -7.47
CA ASN A 2 -4.76 16.30 -6.84
C ASN A 2 -5.75 15.57 -7.73
N GLU A 3 -5.29 15.12 -8.90
CA GLU A 3 -6.05 14.12 -9.63
C GLU A 3 -5.96 12.84 -8.80
N PRO A 4 -7.09 12.26 -8.32
CA PRO A 4 -7.04 11.01 -7.62
C PRO A 4 -6.33 10.01 -8.53
N LEU A 5 -5.27 9.38 -8.02
CA LEU A 5 -4.59 8.30 -8.72
C LEU A 5 -5.59 7.14 -8.86
N THR A 6 -6.44 7.17 -9.89
CA THR A 6 -7.26 6.03 -10.27
C THR A 6 -6.33 5.03 -10.93
N CYS A 7 -5.82 4.12 -10.11
CA CYS A 7 -4.93 3.07 -10.54
C CYS A 7 -5.66 1.75 -10.59
N SER A 8 -5.91 1.28 -11.80
CA SER A 8 -6.46 -0.06 -12.09
C SER A 8 -5.34 -1.10 -12.08
N CYS A 9 -4.48 -1.09 -11.06
CA CYS A 9 -3.36 -2.03 -10.95
C CYS A 9 -3.81 -3.25 -10.15
N GLN A 10 -3.61 -4.46 -10.68
CA GLN A 10 -3.97 -5.71 -10.00
C GLN A 10 -3.41 -5.78 -8.57
N MET A 11 -2.16 -5.36 -8.38
CA MET A 11 -1.48 -5.31 -7.08
C MET A 11 -2.26 -4.51 -6.01
N LYS A 12 -2.94 -3.43 -6.43
CA LYS A 12 -3.78 -2.62 -5.53
C LYS A 12 -5.01 -3.39 -5.10
N THR A 13 -5.69 -4.03 -6.05
CA THR A 13 -6.88 -4.84 -5.78
C THR A 13 -6.55 -6.04 -4.89
N ASP A 14 -5.42 -6.71 -5.14
CA ASP A 14 -4.95 -7.81 -4.30
C ASP A 14 -4.66 -7.32 -2.87
N LEU A 15 -4.00 -6.17 -2.74
CA LEU A 15 -3.77 -5.55 -1.44
C LEU A 15 -5.08 -5.15 -0.77
N GLU A 16 -6.09 -4.64 -1.47
CA GLU A 16 -7.40 -4.27 -0.91
C GLU A 16 -8.20 -5.48 -0.40
N ASN A 17 -8.01 -6.64 -1.05
CA ASN A 17 -8.64 -7.90 -0.67
C ASN A 17 -7.86 -8.68 0.40
N SER A 18 -6.63 -8.26 0.73
CA SER A 18 -5.83 -8.94 1.75
C SER A 18 -6.40 -8.74 3.17
N ALA A 19 -6.23 -9.75 4.01
CA ALA A 19 -6.65 -9.71 5.42
C ALA A 19 -5.75 -8.80 6.26
N ASP A 20 -4.44 -8.84 6.02
CA ASP A 20 -3.47 -7.94 6.64
C ASP A 20 -2.61 -7.27 5.57
N ALA A 21 -2.69 -5.93 5.50
CA ALA A 21 -1.99 -5.13 4.51
C ALA A 21 -0.46 -5.17 4.67
N LEU A 22 0.03 -5.32 5.90
CA LEU A 22 1.47 -5.32 6.17
C LEU A 22 2.08 -6.67 5.80
N SER A 23 1.51 -7.77 6.29
CA SER A 23 1.97 -9.13 5.94
C SER A 23 1.91 -9.38 4.44
N PHE A 24 0.83 -8.93 3.78
CA PHE A 24 0.72 -9.04 2.33
C PHE A 24 1.86 -8.33 1.58
N LEU A 25 2.24 -7.13 2.00
CA LEU A 25 3.37 -6.42 1.39
C LEU A 25 4.70 -7.13 1.63
N GLU A 26 4.95 -7.62 2.85
CA GLU A 26 6.19 -8.33 3.18
C GLU A 26 6.35 -9.61 2.35
N GLU A 27 5.25 -10.35 2.15
CA GLU A 27 5.24 -11.62 1.41
C GLU A 27 5.31 -11.44 -0.11
N ASN A 28 4.61 -10.45 -0.67
CA ASN A 28 4.43 -10.33 -2.12
C ASN A 28 5.25 -9.20 -2.77
N TYR A 29 5.56 -8.15 -2.01
CA TYR A 29 6.08 -6.89 -2.55
C TYR A 29 7.18 -6.31 -1.66
N SER A 30 8.33 -6.98 -1.65
CA SER A 30 9.52 -6.56 -0.91
C SER A 30 9.90 -5.09 -1.19
N LEU A 31 9.76 -4.22 -0.18
CA LEU A 31 10.09 -2.80 -0.28
C LEU A 31 11.55 -2.54 -0.71
N PRO A 32 12.56 -3.29 -0.22
CA PRO A 32 13.92 -3.18 -0.74
C PRO A 32 14.02 -3.48 -2.25
N SER A 33 13.29 -4.49 -2.73
CA SER A 33 13.28 -4.85 -4.15
C SER A 33 12.67 -3.74 -5.00
N ILE A 34 11.54 -3.17 -4.56
CA ILE A 34 10.89 -2.02 -5.20
C ILE A 34 11.87 -0.85 -5.27
N ARG A 35 12.45 -0.46 -4.12
CA ARG A 35 13.42 0.65 -4.03
C ARG A 35 14.60 0.48 -4.98
N ASN A 36 15.18 -0.72 -5.03
CA ASN A 36 16.38 -0.99 -5.81
C ASN A 36 16.12 -1.08 -7.32
N ASN A 37 14.86 -1.25 -7.75
CA ASN A 37 14.48 -1.35 -9.16
C ASN A 37 13.64 -0.16 -9.64
N LEU A 38 13.48 0.90 -8.83
CA LEU A 38 12.72 2.11 -9.21
C LEU A 38 13.18 2.70 -10.55
N ASN A 39 14.48 2.66 -10.83
CA ASN A 39 15.05 3.18 -12.08
C ASN A 39 14.78 2.30 -13.31
N LYS A 40 14.36 1.05 -13.11
CA LYS A 40 14.05 0.10 -14.18
C LYS A 40 12.56 0.02 -14.47
N PHE A 41 11.72 0.55 -13.57
CA PHE A 41 10.28 0.55 -13.75
C PHE A 41 9.87 1.51 -14.86
N SER A 42 8.96 1.05 -15.71
CA SER A 42 8.21 1.91 -16.61
C SER A 42 7.37 2.92 -15.84
N LYS A 43 6.91 3.97 -16.52
CA LYS A 43 5.99 4.96 -15.93
C LYS A 43 4.74 4.30 -15.34
N GLN A 44 4.23 3.25 -15.97
CA GLN A 44 3.05 2.53 -15.50
C GLN A 44 3.35 1.73 -14.23
N GLU A 45 4.48 1.02 -14.17
CA GLU A 45 4.91 0.28 -12.98
C GLU A 45 5.17 1.21 -11.81
N LEU A 46 5.79 2.38 -12.04
CA LEU A 46 5.96 3.42 -11.03
C LEU A 46 4.61 3.91 -10.49
N ARG A 47 3.64 4.17 -11.37
CA ARG A 47 2.28 4.56 -10.96
C ARG A 47 1.62 3.47 -10.10
N CYS A 48 1.76 2.20 -10.47
CA CYS A 48 1.24 1.09 -9.69
C CYS A 48 1.94 0.93 -8.33
N ALA A 49 3.27 1.07 -8.28
CA ALA A 49 4.03 1.02 -7.05
C ALA A 49 3.62 2.16 -6.09
N CYS A 50 3.46 3.38 -6.60
CA CYS A 50 2.95 4.50 -5.80
C CYS A 50 1.56 4.20 -5.21
N CYS A 51 0.65 3.67 -6.03
CA CYS A 51 -0.70 3.32 -5.57
C CYS A 51 -0.74 2.21 -4.53
N LEU A 52 0.10 1.18 -4.71
CA LEU A 52 0.24 0.10 -3.73
C LEU A 52 0.69 0.66 -2.38
N LEU A 53 1.73 1.51 -2.38
CA LEU A 53 2.28 2.12 -1.17
C LEU A 53 1.28 3.05 -0.48
N GLU A 54 0.58 3.90 -1.25
CA GLU A 54 -0.45 4.79 -0.71
C GLU A 54 -1.60 4.00 -0.06
N THR A 55 -2.10 2.97 -0.74
CA THR A 55 -3.17 2.10 -0.23
C THR A 55 -2.74 1.39 1.05
N ALA A 56 -1.50 0.87 1.09
CA ALA A 56 -0.97 0.21 2.27
C ALA A 56 -0.83 1.17 3.45
N LEU A 57 -0.27 2.37 3.22
CA LEU A 57 -0.14 3.41 4.24
C LEU A 57 -1.51 3.80 4.82
N MET A 58 -2.52 3.98 3.97
CA MET A 58 -3.89 4.26 4.39
C MET A 58 -4.46 3.14 5.27
N ARG A 59 -4.32 1.88 4.86
CA ARG A 59 -4.85 0.71 5.61
C ARG A 59 -4.14 0.54 6.96
N ILE A 60 -2.80 0.68 6.99
CA ILE A 60 -2.00 0.59 8.21
C ILE A 60 -2.35 1.74 9.16
N SER A 61 -2.49 2.97 8.66
CA SER A 61 -2.86 4.15 9.45
C SER A 61 -4.24 4.01 10.08
N GLN A 62 -5.24 3.56 9.30
CA GLN A 62 -6.58 3.29 9.82
C GLN A 62 -6.58 2.22 10.92
N LYS A 63 -5.83 1.12 10.73
CA LYS A 63 -5.68 0.06 11.75
C LYS A 63 -5.10 0.63 13.05
N LYS A 64 -4.09 1.50 12.96
CA LYS A 64 -3.49 2.19 14.11
C LYS A 64 -4.49 3.10 14.82
N THR A 65 -5.21 3.95 14.08
CA THR A 65 -6.23 4.85 14.65
C THR A 65 -7.35 4.08 15.35
N ILE A 66 -7.82 2.97 14.78
CA ILE A 66 -8.82 2.11 15.42
C ILE A 66 -8.26 1.51 16.71
N TRP A 67 -7.02 1.00 16.68
CA TRP A 67 -6.39 0.42 17.85
C TRP A 67 -6.22 1.42 19.00
N GLU A 68 -5.77 2.64 18.71
CA GLU A 68 -5.68 3.75 19.67
C GLU A 68 -7.04 4.08 20.30
N ARG A 69 -8.11 4.11 19.50
CA ARG A 69 -9.47 4.35 20.02
C ARG A 69 -9.98 3.22 20.92
N LEU A 70 -9.58 1.98 20.67
CA LEU A 70 -9.97 0.82 21.47
C LEU A 70 -9.20 0.74 22.80
N THR A 71 -7.94 1.17 22.83
CA THR A 71 -7.08 1.12 24.02
C THR A 71 -7.31 2.30 24.97
N VAL A 72 -7.73 3.47 24.47
CA VAL A 72 -8.09 4.64 25.29
C VAL A 72 -9.42 4.48 26.04
N LYS A 73 -10.27 3.51 25.64
CA LYS A 73 -11.54 3.20 26.33
C LYS A 73 -11.38 2.28 27.57
N LYS A 74 -10.15 2.10 28.08
CA LYS A 74 -9.87 1.32 29.29
C LYS A 74 -9.67 2.20 30.51
#